data_AF-A0A0G0IQG9-F1
#
_entry.id   AF-A0A0G0IQG9-F1
#
_cell.length_a   1.000
_cell.length_b   1.000
_cell.length_c   1.000
_cell.angle_alpha   90.00
_cell.angle_beta   90.00
_cell.angle_gamma   90.00
#
_symmetry.space_group_name_H-M   'P 1'
#
loop_
_entity.id
_entity.type
_entity.pdbx_description
1 polymer ?
#
loop_
_entity_poly.entity_id
_entity_poly.type
_entity_poly.pdbx_seq_one_letter_code
_entity_poly.pdbx_strand_id
1 'polypeptide(L)'
;MWFWSQNGQGHLFWRFCMNRSLKIGLACAFGAFIGSLVALSLNQFWWWLGMFVGGGVGYLSYELKTVIEATKVAWKQVIGWRPSWQSWIHTGKFFVLSLALPATVLFPIGILCLLLDLALPENNKSLLNLCYLWLAGIPLVGIFNTFIYTNGANNKVISYQEMKDIFFEFNPLVVYFYYVPMYAGIGIWFAIKRIPRLALRVVLGIFIIFARLGTFVWTIFKFIHSEERVLCAFDAALGAGIGYFYHNPIVGMIAGGIFGVLNYEILSKRVLRLVSLKTKS
;
A
#
# COMPACT_ATOMS: atom_id res chain seq x y z
N MET A 1 18.63 -42.34 -29.71
CA MET A 1 18.33 -41.03 -30.32
C MET A 1 18.12 -40.02 -29.19
N TRP A 2 19.21 -39.40 -28.73
CA TRP A 2 19.20 -38.37 -27.68
C TRP A 2 19.68 -37.08 -28.34
N PHE A 3 18.77 -36.13 -28.53
CA PHE A 3 19.09 -34.82 -29.08
C PHE A 3 19.57 -33.91 -27.95
N TRP A 4 20.88 -33.66 -27.90
CA TRP A 4 21.47 -32.53 -27.21
C TRP A 4 21.18 -31.26 -28.03
N SER A 5 20.37 -30.36 -27.47
CA SER A 5 20.26 -28.97 -27.97
C SER A 5 21.32 -28.12 -27.26
N GLN A 6 22.50 -28.04 -27.88
CA GLN A 6 23.44 -26.95 -27.64
C GLN A 6 23.06 -25.79 -28.55
N ASN A 7 22.39 -24.76 -28.02
CA ASN A 7 22.40 -23.41 -28.60
C ASN A 7 21.82 -22.40 -27.60
N GLY A 8 22.67 -21.91 -26.72
CA GLY A 8 22.32 -20.87 -25.74
C GLY A 8 23.53 -20.07 -25.23
N GLN A 9 24.65 -20.07 -25.95
CA GLN A 9 25.86 -19.32 -25.59
C GLN A 9 25.96 -17.94 -26.30
N GLY A 10 24.84 -17.25 -26.47
CA GLY A 10 24.79 -15.92 -27.09
C GLY A 10 24.77 -14.73 -26.11
N HIS A 11 24.62 -14.96 -24.80
CA HIS A 11 24.54 -13.89 -23.79
C HIS A 11 25.77 -13.79 -22.88
N LEU A 12 26.92 -14.25 -23.35
CA LEU A 12 28.20 -14.20 -22.63
C LEU A 12 29.02 -12.92 -22.91
N PHE A 13 28.53 -12.01 -23.76
CA PHE A 13 29.38 -10.96 -24.35
C PHE A 13 29.41 -9.61 -23.60
N TRP A 14 28.64 -9.42 -22.53
CA TRP A 14 28.70 -8.20 -21.70
C TRP A 14 28.80 -8.47 -20.20
N ARG A 15 29.32 -9.64 -19.81
CA ARG A 15 29.89 -9.81 -18.47
C ARG A 15 31.27 -9.15 -18.48
N PHE A 16 31.31 -7.82 -18.61
CA PHE A 16 32.49 -7.07 -18.19
C PHE A 16 32.78 -7.56 -16.77
N CYS A 17 33.87 -8.30 -16.60
CA CYS A 17 34.42 -8.68 -15.31
C CYS A 17 34.94 -7.42 -14.63
N MET A 18 34.05 -6.47 -14.35
CA MET A 18 34.35 -5.36 -13.48
C MET A 18 34.58 -5.97 -12.12
N ASN A 19 35.81 -5.83 -11.61
CA ASN A 19 36.17 -6.32 -10.29
C ASN A 19 35.10 -5.89 -9.29
N ARG A 20 34.59 -6.85 -8.49
CA ARG A 20 33.47 -6.62 -7.56
C ARG A 20 33.72 -5.40 -6.66
N SER A 21 34.97 -5.21 -6.25
CA SER A 21 35.46 -4.05 -5.49
C SER A 21 35.22 -2.71 -6.22
N LEU A 22 35.45 -2.66 -7.54
CA LEU A 22 35.24 -1.46 -8.35
C LEU A 22 33.74 -1.13 -8.50
N LYS A 23 32.89 -2.16 -8.59
CA LYS A 23 31.43 -1.99 -8.59
C LYS A 23 30.92 -1.41 -7.26
N ILE A 24 31.43 -1.91 -6.13
CA ILE A 24 31.14 -1.36 -4.80
C ILE A 24 31.62 0.09 -4.74
N GLY A 25 32.89 0.33 -5.09
CA GLY A 25 33.47 1.67 -5.08
C GLY A 25 32.66 2.68 -5.88
N LEU A 26 32.23 2.34 -7.10
CA LEU A 26 31.38 3.21 -7.92
C LEU A 26 30.01 3.45 -7.27
N ALA A 27 29.35 2.41 -6.77
CA ALA A 27 28.05 2.54 -6.10
C ALA A 27 28.13 3.49 -4.89
N CYS A 28 29.16 3.33 -4.04
CA CYS A 28 29.31 4.16 -2.86
C CYS A 28 29.78 5.58 -3.22
N ALA A 29 30.59 5.74 -4.28
CA ALA A 29 30.97 7.05 -4.82
C ALA A 29 29.76 7.85 -5.34
N PHE A 30 28.89 7.22 -6.14
CA PHE A 30 27.66 7.87 -6.62
C PHE A 30 26.69 8.20 -5.48
N GLY A 31 26.52 7.29 -4.52
CA GLY A 31 25.73 7.54 -3.32
C GLY A 31 26.26 8.72 -2.52
N ALA A 32 27.57 8.76 -2.26
CA ALA A 32 28.22 9.86 -1.56
C ALA A 32 28.13 11.19 -2.31
N PHE A 33 28.26 11.19 -3.63
CA PHE A 33 28.13 12.38 -4.48
C PHE A 33 26.71 12.98 -4.37
N ILE A 34 25.69 12.17 -4.60
CA ILE A 34 24.28 12.61 -4.53
C ILE A 34 23.93 13.03 -3.10
N GLY A 35 24.35 12.26 -2.09
CA GLY A 35 24.16 12.60 -0.69
C GLY A 35 24.82 13.92 -0.29
N SER A 36 26.03 14.18 -0.78
CA SER A 36 26.73 15.46 -0.57
C SER A 36 26.00 16.63 -1.21
N LEU A 37 25.50 16.47 -2.44
CA LEU A 37 24.72 17.51 -3.12
C LEU A 37 23.44 17.85 -2.36
N VAL A 38 22.74 16.83 -1.84
CA VAL A 38 21.53 17.05 -1.01
C VAL A 38 21.88 17.66 0.34
N ALA A 39 22.96 17.22 0.98
CA ALA A 39 23.40 17.82 2.24
C ALA A 39 23.74 19.32 2.08
N LEU A 40 24.38 19.68 0.96
CA LEU A 40 24.77 21.07 0.66
C LEU A 40 23.60 21.94 0.20
N SER A 41 22.54 21.37 -0.37
CA SER A 41 21.33 22.12 -0.75
C SER A 41 20.37 22.36 0.41
N LEU A 42 20.52 21.61 1.50
CA LEU A 42 19.73 21.77 2.72
C LEU A 42 20.38 22.75 3.70
N ASN A 43 19.55 23.31 4.60
CA ASN A 43 20.04 24.17 5.67
C ASN A 43 21.00 23.39 6.60
N GLN A 44 21.93 24.10 7.25
CA GLN A 44 22.93 23.55 8.18
C GLN A 44 22.34 22.71 9.32
N PHE A 45 21.05 22.84 9.64
CA PHE A 45 20.39 21.99 10.62
C PHE A 45 19.98 20.60 10.07
N TRP A 46 19.81 20.47 8.75
CA TRP A 46 19.23 19.31 8.07
C TRP A 46 20.23 18.53 7.20
N TRP A 47 21.51 18.85 7.27
CA TRP A 47 22.57 18.22 6.47
C TRP A 47 22.62 16.69 6.57
N TRP A 48 22.27 16.14 7.74
CA TRP A 48 22.23 14.70 8.01
C TRP A 48 21.23 13.95 7.13
N LEU A 49 20.19 14.62 6.60
CA LEU A 49 19.29 14.02 5.60
C LEU A 49 20.04 13.64 4.33
N GLY A 50 21.05 14.41 3.93
CA GLY A 50 21.91 14.07 2.80
C GLY A 50 22.70 12.77 3.03
N MET A 51 23.07 12.45 4.27
CA MET A 51 23.68 11.15 4.60
C MET A 51 22.69 9.99 4.41
N PHE A 52 21.43 10.15 4.83
CA PHE A 52 20.39 9.13 4.61
C PHE A 52 20.09 8.93 3.12
N VAL A 53 19.98 10.02 2.37
CA VAL A 53 19.79 9.96 0.91
C VAL A 53 20.99 9.29 0.24
N GLY A 54 22.21 9.69 0.60
CA GLY A 54 23.43 9.12 0.05
C GLY A 54 23.58 7.63 0.35
N GLY A 55 23.28 7.22 1.58
CA GLY A 55 23.25 5.81 1.98
C GLY A 55 22.17 5.03 1.23
N GLY A 56 20.97 5.60 1.05
CA GLY A 56 19.89 4.98 0.27
C GLY A 56 20.23 4.81 -1.20
N VAL A 57 20.86 5.81 -1.83
CA VAL A 57 21.32 5.74 -3.22
C VAL A 57 22.47 4.74 -3.39
N GLY A 58 23.45 4.75 -2.48
CA GLY A 58 24.53 3.76 -2.46
C GLY A 58 24.00 2.33 -2.30
N TYR A 59 23.02 2.17 -1.41
CA TYR A 59 22.33 0.90 -1.18
C TYR A 59 21.62 0.38 -2.44
N LEU A 60 20.84 1.23 -3.11
CA LEU A 60 20.04 0.84 -4.29
C LEU A 60 20.87 0.65 -5.55
N SER A 61 21.98 1.40 -5.70
CA SER A 61 22.84 1.35 -6.88
C SER A 61 23.67 0.07 -6.98
N TYR A 62 24.01 -0.58 -5.86
CA TYR A 62 24.86 -1.76 -5.88
C TYR A 62 24.21 -2.95 -6.62
N GLU A 63 22.90 -3.18 -6.47
CA GLU A 63 22.16 -4.26 -7.18
C GLU A 63 20.63 -4.06 -7.27
N LEU A 64 20.17 -3.00 -7.94
CA LEU A 64 18.72 -2.74 -8.13
C LEU A 64 17.96 -3.95 -8.70
N LYS A 65 18.58 -4.70 -9.62
CA LYS A 65 17.99 -5.89 -10.24
C LYS A 65 17.64 -6.96 -9.20
N THR A 66 18.53 -7.22 -8.25
CA THR A 66 18.31 -8.20 -7.18
C THR A 66 17.20 -7.74 -6.23
N VAL A 67 17.06 -6.43 -5.99
CA VAL A 67 15.94 -5.87 -5.20
C VAL A 67 14.61 -6.08 -5.92
N ILE A 68 14.55 -5.84 -7.23
CA ILE A 68 13.35 -6.09 -8.04
C ILE A 68 13.00 -7.59 -8.03
N GLU A 69 13.98 -8.47 -8.16
CA GLU A 69 13.78 -9.93 -8.09
C GLU A 69 13.31 -10.39 -6.71
N ALA A 70 13.93 -9.90 -5.64
CA ALA A 70 13.50 -10.16 -4.26
C ALA A 70 12.08 -9.66 -4.00
N THR A 71 11.72 -8.49 -4.54
CA THR A 71 10.36 -7.95 -4.47
C THR A 71 9.37 -8.86 -5.19
N LYS A 72 9.70 -9.36 -6.38
CA LYS A 72 8.86 -10.33 -7.11
C LYS A 72 8.67 -11.63 -6.32
N VAL A 73 9.72 -12.13 -5.67
CA VAL A 73 9.65 -13.34 -4.83
C VAL A 73 8.81 -13.10 -3.59
N ALA A 74 9.03 -12.00 -2.87
CA ALA A 74 8.26 -11.62 -1.69
C ALA A 74 6.78 -11.38 -2.04
N TRP A 75 6.51 -10.72 -3.17
CA TRP A 75 5.17 -10.49 -3.70
C TRP A 75 4.46 -11.83 -4.00
N LYS A 76 5.13 -12.78 -4.64
CA LYS A 76 4.57 -14.14 -4.86
C LYS A 76 4.23 -14.87 -3.56
N GLN A 77 5.00 -14.66 -2.49
CA GLN A 77 4.72 -15.26 -1.17
C GLN A 77 3.50 -14.62 -0.47
N VAL A 78 3.18 -13.37 -0.81
CA VAL A 78 2.04 -12.63 -0.24
C VAL A 78 0.75 -12.80 -1.06
N ILE A 79 0.83 -12.88 -2.40
CA ILE A 79 -0.34 -12.99 -3.31
C ILE A 79 -1.06 -14.35 -3.23
N GLY A 80 -0.66 -15.27 -2.36
CA GLY A 80 -1.46 -16.48 -2.10
C GLY A 80 -2.93 -16.17 -1.74
N TRP A 81 -3.21 -14.93 -1.30
CA TRP A 81 -4.55 -14.39 -1.14
C TRP A 81 -4.97 -13.54 -2.35
N ARG A 82 -5.79 -14.12 -3.24
CA ARG A 82 -6.60 -13.36 -4.22
C ARG A 82 -8.06 -13.47 -3.81
N PRO A 83 -8.71 -12.38 -3.34
CA PRO A 83 -10.15 -12.40 -3.19
C PRO A 83 -10.75 -12.68 -4.57
N SER A 84 -11.66 -13.66 -4.67
CA SER A 84 -12.36 -13.90 -5.92
C SER A 84 -13.13 -12.64 -6.33
N TRP A 85 -13.32 -12.42 -7.63
CA TRP A 85 -14.13 -11.31 -8.13
C TRP A 85 -15.54 -11.29 -7.49
N GLN A 86 -16.10 -12.48 -7.24
CA GLN A 86 -17.35 -12.65 -6.52
C GLN A 86 -17.26 -12.11 -5.09
N SER A 87 -16.15 -12.34 -4.38
CA SER A 87 -15.94 -11.80 -3.04
C SER A 87 -15.96 -10.26 -3.04
N TRP A 88 -15.36 -9.63 -4.05
CA TRP A 88 -15.40 -8.17 -4.21
C TRP A 88 -16.82 -7.65 -4.45
N ILE A 89 -17.60 -8.33 -5.30
CA ILE A 89 -19.01 -7.97 -5.54
C ILE A 89 -19.82 -8.08 -4.25
N HIS A 90 -19.66 -9.16 -3.48
CA HIS A 90 -20.37 -9.34 -2.21
C HIS A 90 -19.97 -8.30 -1.16
N THR A 91 -18.68 -7.99 -1.05
CA THR A 91 -18.18 -6.93 -0.16
C THR A 91 -18.72 -5.56 -0.58
N GLY A 92 -18.74 -5.26 -1.88
CA GLY A 92 -19.33 -4.02 -2.41
C GLY A 92 -20.82 -3.91 -2.10
N LYS A 93 -21.60 -4.97 -2.34
CA LYS A 93 -23.03 -5.02 -2.00
C LYS A 93 -23.26 -4.79 -0.50
N PHE A 94 -22.49 -5.47 0.35
CA PHE A 94 -22.58 -5.29 1.80
C PHE A 94 -22.26 -3.85 2.23
N PHE A 95 -21.22 -3.25 1.66
CA PHE A 95 -20.83 -1.86 1.94
C PHE A 95 -21.92 -0.87 1.53
N VAL A 96 -22.51 -1.04 0.35
CA VAL A 96 -23.60 -0.16 -0.12
C VAL A 96 -24.87 -0.34 0.73
N LEU A 97 -25.27 -1.57 1.06
CA LEU A 97 -26.42 -1.84 1.94
C LEU A 97 -26.22 -1.26 3.35
N SER A 98 -25.01 -1.37 3.90
CA SER A 98 -24.69 -0.82 5.21
C SER A 98 -24.60 0.71 5.24
N LEU A 99 -24.38 1.37 4.09
CA LEU A 99 -24.49 2.83 3.96
C LEU A 99 -25.94 3.28 3.68
N ALA A 100 -26.72 2.49 2.95
CA ALA A 100 -28.12 2.81 2.65
C ALA A 100 -29.01 2.78 3.90
N LEU A 101 -28.78 1.85 4.83
CA LEU A 101 -29.55 1.72 6.08
C LEU A 101 -29.49 2.96 6.99
N PRO A 102 -28.31 3.49 7.35
CA PRO A 102 -28.22 4.74 8.08
C PRO A 102 -28.84 5.90 7.30
N ALA A 103 -28.66 5.94 5.98
CA ALA A 103 -29.19 7.01 5.15
C ALA A 103 -30.73 7.03 5.16
N THR A 104 -31.40 5.86 5.12
CA THR A 104 -32.88 5.78 5.19
C THR A 104 -33.41 6.09 6.59
N VAL A 105 -32.69 5.73 7.65
CA VAL A 105 -33.09 6.02 9.04
C VAL A 105 -32.85 7.50 9.40
N LEU A 106 -31.79 8.10 8.88
CA LEU A 106 -31.43 9.50 9.16
C LEU A 106 -32.18 10.50 8.26
N PHE A 107 -32.74 10.07 7.13
CA PHE A 107 -33.49 10.94 6.22
C PHE A 107 -34.70 11.63 6.86
N PRO A 108 -35.61 10.93 7.57
CA PRO A 108 -36.73 11.58 8.24
C PRO A 108 -36.27 12.56 9.33
N ILE A 109 -35.15 12.23 10.01
CA ILE A 109 -34.54 13.12 11.02
C ILE A 109 -34.01 14.39 10.35
N GLY A 110 -33.35 14.27 9.21
CA GLY A 110 -32.90 15.41 8.41
C GLY A 110 -34.06 16.30 7.95
N ILE A 111 -35.17 15.70 7.49
CA ILE A 111 -36.39 16.44 7.13
C ILE A 111 -36.97 17.16 8.35
N LEU A 112 -37.09 16.48 9.49
CA LEU A 112 -37.60 17.06 10.73
C LEU A 112 -36.72 18.23 11.20
N CYS A 113 -35.40 18.07 11.17
CA CYS A 113 -34.45 19.14 11.49
C CYS A 113 -34.61 20.34 10.54
N LEU A 114 -34.81 20.11 9.24
CA LEU A 114 -35.06 21.16 8.27
C LEU A 114 -36.40 21.89 8.53
N LEU A 115 -37.46 21.16 8.87
CA LEU A 115 -38.75 21.74 9.23
C LEU A 115 -38.68 22.55 10.53
N LEU A 116 -37.91 22.08 11.51
CA LEU A 116 -37.67 22.81 12.77
C LEU A 116 -36.84 24.08 12.54
N ASP A 117 -35.85 24.05 11.65
CA ASP A 117 -35.05 25.23 11.31
C ASP A 117 -35.88 26.30 10.59
N LEU A 118 -36.77 25.89 9.68
CA LEU A 118 -37.74 26.80 9.05
C LEU A 118 -38.70 27.46 10.06
N ALA A 119 -38.93 26.82 11.21
CA ALA A 119 -39.80 27.33 12.27
C ALA A 119 -39.06 28.17 13.32
N LEU A 120 -37.73 28.13 13.37
CA LEU A 120 -36.92 28.81 14.38
C LEU A 120 -36.19 30.04 13.81
N PRO A 121 -36.12 31.16 14.53
CA PRO A 121 -35.49 32.38 14.03
C PRO A 121 -33.94 32.26 13.89
N GLU A 122 -33.50 32.36 12.64
CA GLU A 122 -32.19 32.65 12.00
C GLU A 122 -30.83 32.12 12.53
N ASN A 123 -30.69 31.48 13.70
CA ASN A 123 -29.34 31.34 14.28
C ASN A 123 -28.58 30.00 14.11
N ASN A 124 -29.05 29.01 13.32
CA ASN A 124 -28.39 27.69 13.25
C ASN A 124 -28.12 27.13 11.83
N LYS A 125 -27.43 27.91 10.99
CA LYS A 125 -27.04 27.51 9.62
C LYS A 125 -26.18 26.23 9.51
N SER A 126 -25.48 25.82 10.58
CA SER A 126 -24.62 24.63 10.59
C SER A 126 -25.41 23.31 10.53
N LEU A 127 -26.58 23.27 11.17
CA LEU A 127 -27.44 22.09 11.23
C LEU A 127 -28.15 21.88 9.87
N LEU A 128 -28.51 22.98 9.21
CA LEU A 128 -29.09 23.00 7.87
C LEU A 128 -28.10 22.47 6.80
N ASN A 129 -26.83 22.88 6.85
CA ASN A 129 -25.79 22.39 5.92
C ASN A 129 -25.51 20.89 6.06
N LEU A 130 -25.53 20.37 7.29
CA LEU A 130 -25.47 18.92 7.54
C LEU A 130 -26.69 18.22 6.92
N CYS A 131 -27.90 18.74 7.13
CA CYS A 131 -29.11 18.15 6.54
C CYS A 131 -29.09 18.13 5.01
N TYR A 132 -28.59 19.19 4.35
CA TYR A 132 -28.44 19.23 2.89
C TYR A 132 -27.43 18.21 2.35
N LEU A 133 -26.29 18.02 3.03
CA LEU A 133 -25.31 16.99 2.67
C LEU A 133 -25.91 15.58 2.72
N TRP A 134 -26.74 15.30 3.73
CA TRP A 134 -27.43 14.01 3.86
C TRP A 134 -28.54 13.84 2.82
N LEU A 135 -29.34 14.89 2.57
CA LEU A 135 -30.39 14.92 1.54
C LEU A 135 -29.82 14.72 0.12
N ALA A 136 -28.62 15.22 -0.17
CA ALA A 136 -27.95 15.01 -1.45
C ALA A 136 -27.30 13.62 -1.58
N GLY A 137 -26.85 13.03 -0.47
CA GLY A 137 -26.21 11.71 -0.47
C GLY A 137 -27.16 10.55 -0.78
N ILE A 138 -28.42 10.64 -0.35
CA ILE A 138 -29.41 9.56 -0.51
C ILE A 138 -29.81 9.30 -1.97
N PRO A 139 -30.13 10.33 -2.79
CA PRO A 139 -30.38 10.16 -4.22
C PRO A 139 -29.17 9.56 -4.95
N LEU A 140 -27.95 9.95 -4.59
CA LEU A 140 -26.73 9.42 -5.21
C LEU A 140 -26.54 7.93 -4.90
N VAL A 141 -26.81 7.50 -3.67
CA VAL A 141 -26.80 6.07 -3.28
C VAL A 141 -27.93 5.30 -3.97
N GLY A 142 -29.11 5.91 -4.12
CA GLY A 142 -30.24 5.36 -4.86
C GLY A 142 -29.91 5.12 -6.33
N ILE A 143 -29.44 6.16 -7.03
CA ILE A 143 -29.03 6.11 -8.45
C ILE A 143 -27.92 5.08 -8.65
N PHE A 144 -26.93 5.02 -7.75
CA PHE A 144 -25.84 4.05 -7.83
C PHE A 144 -26.33 2.61 -7.64
N ASN A 145 -27.27 2.38 -6.72
CA ASN A 145 -27.91 1.06 -6.55
C ASN A 145 -28.74 0.66 -7.76
N THR A 146 -29.53 1.57 -8.32
CA THR A 146 -30.32 1.33 -9.53
C THR A 146 -29.40 0.98 -10.70
N PHE A 147 -28.30 1.71 -10.87
CA PHE A 147 -27.29 1.43 -11.91
C PHE A 147 -26.63 0.05 -11.77
N ILE A 148 -26.31 -0.38 -10.53
CA ILE A 148 -25.78 -1.73 -10.27
C ILE A 148 -26.82 -2.81 -10.58
N TYR A 149 -28.09 -2.55 -10.24
CA TYR A 149 -29.18 -3.50 -10.47
C TYR A 149 -29.53 -3.63 -11.94
N THR A 150 -29.61 -2.53 -12.67
CA THR A 150 -29.96 -2.51 -14.11
C THR A 150 -28.86 -3.13 -14.96
N ASN A 151 -27.58 -2.98 -14.59
CA ASN A 151 -26.47 -3.63 -15.31
C ASN A 151 -26.36 -5.14 -15.01
N GLY A 152 -26.98 -5.63 -13.93
CA GLY A 152 -27.00 -7.05 -13.57
C GLY A 152 -28.22 -7.82 -14.05
N ALA A 153 -29.29 -7.14 -14.42
CA ALA A 153 -30.54 -7.73 -14.88
C ALA A 153 -30.51 -7.90 -16.41
N ASN A 154 -30.19 -9.11 -16.88
CA ASN A 154 -30.43 -9.50 -18.28
C ASN A 154 -31.90 -9.23 -18.63
N ASN A 155 -32.14 -8.40 -19.67
CA ASN A 155 -33.36 -8.04 -20.41
C ASN A 155 -34.66 -8.85 -20.17
N LYS A 156 -35.08 -9.10 -18.94
CA LYS A 156 -36.38 -9.67 -18.61
C LYS A 156 -37.34 -8.51 -18.44
N VAL A 157 -38.37 -8.49 -19.28
CA VAL A 157 -39.49 -7.57 -19.16
C VAL A 157 -40.12 -7.79 -17.79
N ILE A 158 -40.09 -6.75 -16.96
CA ILE A 158 -40.63 -6.77 -15.60
C ILE A 158 -42.15 -6.94 -15.69
N SER A 159 -42.67 -7.98 -15.06
CA SER A 159 -44.11 -8.30 -15.09
C SER A 159 -44.91 -7.28 -14.27
N TYR A 160 -46.17 -7.05 -14.63
CA TYR A 160 -47.08 -6.17 -13.88
C TYR A 160 -47.21 -6.60 -12.40
N GLN A 161 -47.19 -7.91 -12.13
CA GLN A 161 -47.14 -8.44 -10.76
C GLN A 161 -45.90 -7.96 -10.01
N GLU A 162 -44.71 -8.08 -10.62
CA GLU A 162 -43.45 -7.63 -10.02
C GLU A 162 -43.47 -6.12 -9.76
N MET A 163 -44.06 -5.33 -10.67
CA MET A 163 -44.23 -3.89 -10.49
C MET A 163 -45.17 -3.54 -9.33
N LYS A 164 -46.24 -4.32 -9.14
CA LYS A 164 -47.18 -4.15 -8.03
C LYS A 164 -46.56 -4.55 -6.69
N ASP A 165 -45.79 -5.63 -6.67
CA ASP A 165 -45.04 -6.08 -5.50
C ASP A 165 -44.00 -5.03 -5.09
N ILE A 166 -43.27 -4.47 -6.07
CA ILE A 166 -42.38 -3.32 -5.84
C ILE A 166 -43.19 -2.13 -5.27
N PHE A 167 -44.32 -1.76 -5.85
CA PHE A 167 -45.09 -0.60 -5.35
C PHE A 167 -45.59 -0.78 -3.91
N PHE A 168 -45.93 -2.02 -3.53
CA PHE A 168 -46.38 -2.35 -2.18
C PHE A 168 -45.22 -2.41 -1.19
N GLU A 169 -44.08 -3.01 -1.58
CA GLU A 169 -42.86 -3.07 -0.79
C GLU A 169 -42.24 -1.69 -0.53
N PHE A 170 -42.40 -0.76 -1.49
CA PHE A 170 -41.93 0.62 -1.38
C PHE A 170 -42.97 1.59 -0.82
N ASN A 171 -44.15 1.12 -0.40
CA ASN A 171 -45.14 1.98 0.24
C ASN A 171 -44.57 2.51 1.56
N PRO A 172 -44.45 3.83 1.75
CA PRO A 172 -43.78 4.43 2.90
C PRO A 172 -44.42 4.02 4.24
N LEU A 173 -45.72 3.74 4.27
CA LEU A 173 -46.40 3.26 5.48
C LEU A 173 -46.04 1.81 5.81
N VAL A 174 -45.98 0.94 4.81
CA VAL A 174 -45.55 -0.46 5.01
C VAL A 174 -44.08 -0.49 5.42
N VAL A 175 -43.24 0.34 4.78
CA VAL A 175 -41.84 0.53 5.17
C VAL A 175 -41.73 0.95 6.63
N TYR A 176 -42.47 1.97 7.06
CA TYR A 176 -42.30 2.54 8.39
C TYR A 176 -42.92 1.70 9.52
N PHE A 177 -44.07 1.07 9.30
CA PHE A 177 -44.78 0.35 10.37
C PHE A 177 -44.51 -1.15 10.38
N TYR A 178 -44.19 -1.75 9.24
CA TYR A 178 -43.93 -3.20 9.17
C TYR A 178 -42.43 -3.48 9.06
N TYR A 179 -41.78 -2.91 8.06
CA TYR A 179 -40.38 -3.21 7.78
C TYR A 179 -39.43 -2.58 8.80
N VAL A 180 -39.64 -1.32 9.24
CA VAL A 180 -38.73 -0.68 10.20
C VAL A 180 -38.69 -1.42 11.54
N PRO A 181 -39.79 -1.79 12.20
CA PRO A 181 -39.74 -2.56 13.44
C PRO A 181 -39.17 -3.97 13.24
N MET A 182 -39.53 -4.63 12.13
CA MET A 182 -39.02 -5.95 11.79
C MET A 182 -37.49 -5.92 11.55
N TYR A 183 -37.01 -4.97 10.75
CA TYR A 183 -35.59 -4.77 10.48
C TYR A 183 -34.84 -4.15 11.66
N ALA A 184 -35.50 -3.40 12.54
CA ALA A 184 -34.92 -2.95 13.80
C ALA A 184 -34.73 -4.15 14.73
N GLY A 185 -35.72 -5.05 14.86
CA GLY A 185 -35.60 -6.28 15.63
C GLY A 185 -34.52 -7.22 15.07
N ILE A 186 -34.53 -7.47 13.76
CA ILE A 186 -33.49 -8.24 13.06
C ILE A 186 -32.13 -7.54 13.18
N GLY A 187 -32.10 -6.22 13.07
CA GLY A 187 -30.91 -5.39 13.17
C GLY A 187 -30.29 -5.42 14.55
N ILE A 188 -31.08 -5.29 15.61
CA ILE A 188 -30.66 -5.44 17.01
C ILE A 188 -30.17 -6.86 17.26
N TRP A 189 -30.90 -7.87 16.78
CA TRP A 189 -30.48 -9.27 16.90
C TRP A 189 -29.14 -9.53 16.19
N PHE A 190 -28.98 -9.03 14.96
CA PHE A 190 -27.76 -9.11 14.18
C PHE A 190 -26.63 -8.32 14.84
N ALA A 191 -26.95 -7.15 15.42
CA ALA A 191 -26.00 -6.33 16.14
C ALA A 191 -25.45 -7.07 17.36
N ILE A 192 -26.31 -7.67 18.16
CA ILE A 192 -25.89 -8.36 19.38
C ILE A 192 -25.18 -9.68 19.05
N LYS A 193 -25.70 -10.49 18.12
CA LYS A 193 -25.17 -11.85 17.87
C LYS A 193 -24.05 -11.90 16.84
N ARG A 194 -24.08 -11.02 15.83
CA ARG A 194 -23.24 -11.15 14.63
C ARG A 194 -22.16 -10.07 14.54
N ILE A 195 -22.38 -8.86 15.06
CA ILE A 195 -21.30 -7.85 15.12
C ILE A 195 -20.11 -8.33 15.95
N PRO A 196 -20.24 -8.93 17.15
CA PRO A 196 -19.07 -9.39 17.90
C PRO A 196 -18.26 -10.43 17.13
N ARG A 197 -18.94 -11.35 16.44
CA ARG A 197 -18.31 -12.37 15.60
C ARG A 197 -17.66 -11.77 14.36
N LEU A 198 -18.29 -10.78 13.73
CA LEU A 198 -17.75 -10.09 12.56
C LEU A 198 -16.54 -9.24 12.97
N ALA A 199 -16.65 -8.46 14.03
CA ALA A 199 -15.58 -7.67 14.61
C ALA A 199 -14.38 -8.55 14.96
N LEU A 200 -14.61 -9.70 15.61
CA LEU A 200 -13.54 -10.66 15.89
C LEU A 200 -12.88 -11.18 14.60
N ARG A 201 -13.65 -11.52 13.56
CA ARG A 201 -13.09 -11.93 12.25
C ARG A 201 -12.33 -10.80 11.56
N VAL A 202 -12.79 -9.56 11.67
CA VAL A 202 -12.12 -8.38 11.12
C VAL A 202 -10.81 -8.16 11.85
N VAL A 203 -10.80 -8.20 13.19
CA VAL A 203 -9.59 -8.09 14.01
C VAL A 203 -8.60 -9.22 13.67
N LEU A 204 -9.07 -10.47 13.58
CA LEU A 204 -8.25 -11.60 13.12
C LEU A 204 -7.72 -11.39 11.71
N GLY A 205 -8.55 -10.91 10.78
CA GLY A 205 -8.16 -10.60 9.41
C GLY A 205 -7.07 -9.53 9.35
N ILE A 206 -7.23 -8.45 10.12
CA ILE A 206 -6.23 -7.39 10.28
C ILE A 206 -4.93 -7.99 10.84
N PHE A 207 -5.00 -8.82 11.88
CA PHE A 207 -3.82 -9.47 12.45
C PHE A 207 -3.11 -10.38 11.43
N ILE A 208 -3.85 -11.13 10.63
CA ILE A 208 -3.32 -11.95 9.54
C ILE A 208 -2.64 -11.07 8.48
N ILE A 209 -3.27 -9.95 8.09
CA ILE A 209 -2.69 -9.00 7.14
C ILE A 209 -1.37 -8.45 7.68
N PHE A 210 -1.33 -8.00 8.95
CA PHE A 210 -0.11 -7.52 9.58
C PHE A 210 0.95 -8.60 9.70
N ALA A 211 0.59 -9.82 10.06
CA ALA A 211 1.54 -10.94 10.10
C ALA A 211 2.13 -11.23 8.70
N ARG A 212 1.31 -11.19 7.64
CA ARG A 212 1.75 -11.38 6.25
C ARG A 212 2.65 -10.23 5.77
N LEU A 213 2.30 -8.99 6.11
CA LEU A 213 3.15 -7.81 5.88
C LEU A 213 4.47 -7.93 6.64
N GLY A 214 4.44 -8.40 7.88
CA GLY A 214 5.63 -8.68 8.68
C GLY A 214 6.54 -9.69 7.99
N THR A 215 5.98 -10.80 7.49
CA THR A 215 6.74 -11.79 6.71
C THR A 215 7.30 -11.19 5.41
N PHE A 216 6.54 -10.32 4.73
CA PHE A 216 7.02 -9.63 3.53
C PHE A 216 8.20 -8.71 3.84
N VAL A 217 8.07 -7.85 4.85
CA VAL A 217 9.12 -6.94 5.30
C VAL A 217 10.33 -7.75 5.76
N TRP A 218 10.13 -8.84 6.50
CA TRP A 218 11.22 -9.71 6.95
C TRP A 218 11.95 -10.39 5.80
N THR A 219 11.23 -10.93 4.82
CA THR A 219 11.84 -11.55 3.64
C THR A 219 12.62 -10.51 2.85
N ILE A 220 12.05 -9.34 2.60
CA ILE A 220 12.74 -8.23 1.96
C ILE A 220 13.96 -7.84 2.77
N PHE A 221 13.83 -7.62 4.07
CA PHE A 221 14.91 -7.28 4.98
C PHE A 221 16.05 -8.30 4.94
N LYS A 222 15.75 -9.60 5.00
CA LYS A 222 16.74 -10.67 4.92
C LYS A 222 17.49 -10.68 3.58
N PHE A 223 16.80 -10.41 2.47
CA PHE A 223 17.43 -10.31 1.14
C PHE A 223 18.17 -8.98 0.93
N ILE A 224 17.74 -7.92 1.61
CA ILE A 224 18.28 -6.56 1.53
C ILE A 224 19.51 -6.40 2.43
N HIS A 225 19.51 -6.98 3.62
CA HIS A 225 20.64 -7.02 4.55
C HIS A 225 21.67 -8.08 4.16
N SER A 226 22.00 -8.18 2.88
CA SER A 226 23.30 -8.73 2.51
C SER A 226 24.35 -7.77 3.05
N GLU A 227 25.29 -8.29 3.83
CA GLU A 227 26.28 -7.50 4.58
C GLU A 227 27.04 -6.50 3.70
N GLU A 228 27.24 -6.83 2.41
CA GLU A 228 27.89 -5.94 1.43
C GLU A 228 27.07 -4.68 1.09
N ARG A 229 25.73 -4.76 1.04
CA ARG A 229 24.88 -3.60 0.70
C ARG A 229 24.78 -2.62 1.85
N VAL A 230 24.72 -3.15 3.07
CA VAL A 230 24.73 -2.34 4.29
C VAL A 230 26.07 -1.62 4.41
N LEU A 231 27.18 -2.32 4.11
CA LEU A 231 28.51 -1.71 4.02
C LEU A 231 28.52 -0.54 3.04
N CYS A 232 28.05 -0.74 1.80
CA CYS A 232 28.08 0.35 0.82
C CYS A 232 27.15 1.51 1.17
N ALA A 233 26.00 1.24 1.80
CA ALA A 233 25.12 2.29 2.30
C ALA A 233 25.81 3.13 3.38
N PHE A 234 26.53 2.47 4.29
CA PHE A 234 27.27 3.14 5.35
C PHE A 234 28.45 3.95 4.80
N ASP A 235 29.22 3.38 3.87
CA ASP A 235 30.36 4.05 3.23
C ASP A 235 29.92 5.25 2.37
N ALA A 236 28.78 5.12 1.67
CA ALA A 236 28.18 6.23 0.93
C ALA A 236 27.67 7.34 1.86
N ALA A 237 27.06 6.98 2.99
CA ALA A 237 26.60 7.95 3.99
C ALA A 237 27.77 8.71 4.64
N LEU A 238 28.86 8.00 4.98
CA LEU A 238 30.10 8.62 5.47
C LEU A 238 30.74 9.54 4.43
N GLY A 239 30.82 9.08 3.17
CA GLY A 239 31.30 9.91 2.06
C GLY A 239 30.46 11.18 1.88
N ALA A 240 29.13 11.08 2.00
CA ALA A 240 28.23 12.23 1.94
C ALA A 240 28.49 13.23 3.08
N GLY A 241 28.70 12.74 4.31
CA GLY A 241 29.08 13.58 5.45
C GLY A 241 30.39 14.32 5.23
N ILE A 242 31.42 13.63 4.73
CA ILE A 242 32.72 14.25 4.41
C ILE A 242 32.58 15.30 3.31
N GLY A 243 31.83 15.01 2.24
CA GLY A 243 31.58 15.99 1.18
C GLY A 243 30.87 17.25 1.69
N TYR A 244 29.96 17.11 2.67
CA TYR A 244 29.32 18.24 3.34
C TYR A 244 30.32 19.09 4.13
N PHE A 245 31.13 18.48 5.02
CA PHE A 245 32.10 19.22 5.85
C PHE A 245 33.21 19.91 5.05
N TYR A 246 33.58 19.36 3.88
CA TYR A 246 34.54 19.98 2.97
C TYR A 246 33.90 20.95 1.96
N HIS A 247 32.58 21.15 2.02
CA HIS A 247 31.81 21.96 1.07
C HIS A 247 32.06 21.58 -0.40
N ASN A 248 32.35 20.32 -0.68
CA ASN A 248 32.70 19.85 -2.00
C ASN A 248 32.18 18.42 -2.25
N PRO A 249 31.17 18.25 -3.13
CA PRO A 249 30.58 16.95 -3.39
C PRO A 249 31.54 15.98 -4.11
N ILE A 250 32.54 16.50 -4.82
CA ILE A 250 33.59 15.68 -5.46
C ILE A 250 34.48 15.03 -4.40
N VAL A 251 34.79 15.75 -3.31
CA VAL A 251 35.52 15.18 -2.17
C VAL A 251 34.72 14.06 -1.52
N GLY A 252 33.41 14.27 -1.34
CA GLY A 252 32.51 13.23 -0.82
C GLY A 252 32.45 11.99 -1.72
N MET A 253 32.36 12.18 -3.05
CA MET A 253 32.41 11.10 -4.05
C MET A 253 33.69 10.26 -3.94
N ILE A 254 34.85 10.93 -3.90
CA ILE A 254 36.15 10.26 -3.80
C ILE A 254 36.26 9.52 -2.46
N ALA A 255 35.89 10.17 -1.35
CA ALA A 255 35.92 9.58 -0.02
C ALA A 255 35.03 8.33 0.06
N GLY A 256 33.77 8.42 -0.36
CA GLY A 256 32.84 7.29 -0.37
C GLY A 256 33.31 6.13 -1.26
N GLY A 257 33.91 6.42 -2.41
CA GLY A 257 34.51 5.41 -3.28
C GLY A 257 35.71 4.70 -2.64
N ILE A 258 36.62 5.46 -2.02
CA ILE A 258 37.81 4.92 -1.34
C ILE A 258 37.38 4.06 -0.13
N PHE A 259 36.46 4.55 0.70
CA PHE A 259 35.94 3.78 1.84
C PHE A 259 35.25 2.51 1.39
N GLY A 260 34.41 2.57 0.35
CA GLY A 260 33.75 1.37 -0.20
C GLY A 260 34.75 0.30 -0.67
N VAL A 261 35.83 0.69 -1.36
CA VAL A 261 36.86 -0.26 -1.81
C VAL A 261 37.67 -0.79 -0.62
N LEU A 262 38.09 0.07 0.30
CA LEU A 262 38.89 -0.32 1.47
C LEU A 262 38.11 -1.24 2.40
N ASN A 263 36.87 -0.91 2.74
CA ASN A 263 36.03 -1.75 3.59
C ASN A 263 35.77 -3.11 2.92
N TYR A 264 35.54 -3.16 1.61
CA TYR A 264 35.39 -4.43 0.93
C TYR A 264 36.68 -5.29 0.96
N GLU A 265 37.83 -4.70 0.64
CA GLU A 265 39.10 -5.44 0.57
C GLU A 265 39.68 -5.80 1.96
N ILE A 266 39.52 -4.92 2.95
CA ILE A 266 40.07 -5.10 4.30
C ILE A 266 39.06 -5.81 5.19
N LEU A 267 37.89 -5.23 5.41
CA LEU A 267 36.90 -5.79 6.33
C LEU A 267 36.28 -7.07 5.77
N SER A 268 35.71 -7.03 4.57
CA SER A 268 34.96 -8.19 4.07
C SER A 268 35.86 -9.38 3.71
N LYS A 269 37.00 -9.16 3.04
CA LYS A 269 37.90 -10.26 2.64
C LYS A 269 38.85 -10.71 3.74
N ARG A 270 39.54 -9.79 4.42
CA ARG A 270 40.64 -10.15 5.33
C ARG A 270 40.16 -10.40 6.76
N VAL A 271 39.34 -9.51 7.30
CA VAL A 271 38.91 -9.57 8.71
C VAL A 271 37.77 -10.59 8.87
N LEU A 272 36.68 -10.41 8.13
CA LEU A 272 35.45 -11.17 8.36
C LEU A 272 35.39 -12.49 7.57
N ARG A 273 36.20 -12.64 6.51
CA ARG A 273 36.24 -13.83 5.62
C ARG A 273 34.85 -14.28 5.11
N LEU A 274 33.90 -13.35 5.00
CA LEU A 274 32.50 -13.62 4.66
C LEU A 274 32.32 -14.05 3.21
N VAL A 275 33.23 -13.59 2.35
CA VAL A 275 33.39 -14.15 1.02
C VAL A 275 34.17 -15.45 1.21
N SER A 276 33.47 -16.50 1.64
CA SER A 276 34.00 -17.84 1.46
C SER A 276 34.34 -17.93 -0.03
N LEU A 277 35.60 -18.21 -0.32
CA LEU A 277 36.01 -18.65 -1.64
C LEU A 277 35.03 -19.77 -1.96
N LYS A 278 34.04 -19.50 -2.82
CA LYS A 278 33.20 -20.53 -3.41
C LYS A 278 34.16 -21.27 -4.33
N THR A 279 34.97 -22.11 -3.70
CA THR A 279 36.00 -22.91 -4.31
C THR A 279 35.32 -23.70 -5.40
N LYS A 280 35.87 -23.52 -6.60
CA LYS A 280 35.57 -24.31 -7.80
C LYS A 280 35.19 -25.75 -7.40
N SER A 281 33.92 -26.09 -7.54
CA SER A 281 33.44 -27.47 -7.68
C SER A 281 32.74 -27.53 -9.02
#